data_AF-X0ZTU8-F1
#
_entry.id   AF-X0ZTU8-F1
#
_cell.length_a   1.000
_cell.length_b   1.000
_cell.length_c   1.000
_cell.angle_alpha   90.00
_cell.angle_beta   90.00
_cell.angle_gamma   90.00
#
_symmetry.space_group_name_H-M   'P 1'
#
loop_
_entity.id
_entity.type
_entity.pdbx_description
1 polymer ?
#
loop_
_entity_poly.entity_id
_entity_poly.type
_entity_poly.pdbx_seq_one_letter_code
_entity_poly.pdbx_strand_id
1 'polypeptide(L)'
;MLKIFARLTLVSLFVAVVLMLVPVLGMATAQEDVIAVAADVYLNNPNTAFNMSSKVLMEQMLGDNPPLVISLRKAEDFALGHVPGAVNMSFGTLFESASLSA
;
A
#
# COMPACT_ATOMS: atom_id res chain seq x y z
N MET A 1 8.69 53.68 14.76
CA MET A 1 7.97 53.42 13.50
C MET A 1 8.71 52.45 12.57
N LEU A 2 10.03 52.55 12.37
CA LEU A 2 10.79 51.69 11.44
C LEU A 2 10.73 50.17 11.72
N LYS A 3 10.64 49.75 13.00
CA LYS A 3 10.55 48.33 13.41
C LYS A 3 9.21 47.65 13.04
N ILE A 4 8.13 48.41 12.92
CA ILE A 4 6.80 47.87 12.56
C ILE A 4 6.74 47.58 11.04
N PHE A 5 7.34 48.47 10.24
CA PHE A 5 7.43 48.32 8.79
C PHE A 5 8.35 47.15 8.40
N ALA A 6 9.48 46.97 9.09
CA ALA A 6 10.37 45.83 8.88
C ALA A 6 9.73 44.47 9.25
N ARG A 7 8.83 44.44 10.24
CA ARG A 7 8.07 43.22 10.59
C ARG A 7 6.97 42.93 9.57
N LEU A 8 6.32 43.95 9.03
CA LEU A 8 5.27 43.80 8.02
C LEU A 8 5.84 43.32 6.67
N THR A 9 7.01 43.84 6.26
CA THR A 9 7.70 43.37 5.05
C THR A 9 8.22 41.95 5.19
N LEU A 10 8.72 41.55 6.37
CA LEU A 10 9.16 40.17 6.64
C LEU A 10 7.99 39.18 6.59
N VAL A 11 6.83 39.54 7.14
CA VAL A 11 5.62 38.70 7.09
C VAL A 11 5.10 38.58 5.65
N SER A 12 5.11 39.65 4.87
CA SER A 12 4.75 39.61 3.45
C SER A 12 5.70 38.73 2.64
N LEU A 13 7.00 38.76 2.92
CA LEU A 13 7.99 37.91 2.25
C LEU A 13 7.80 36.45 2.63
N PHE A 14 7.52 36.16 3.90
CA PHE A 14 7.24 34.81 4.37
C PHE A 14 5.99 34.22 3.70
N VAL A 15 4.90 35.00 3.63
CA VAL A 15 3.67 34.57 2.94
C VAL A 15 3.92 34.34 1.44
N ALA A 16 4.70 35.20 0.78
CA ALA A 16 5.04 35.03 -0.63
C ALA A 16 5.89 33.77 -0.88
N VAL A 17 6.84 33.46 0.00
CA VAL A 17 7.65 32.24 -0.06
C VAL A 17 6.79 31.00 0.16
N VAL A 18 5.87 31.03 1.13
CA VAL A 18 4.92 29.93 1.35
C VAL A 18 4.02 29.73 0.12
N LEU A 19 3.49 30.80 -0.48
CA LEU A 19 2.64 30.73 -1.68
C LEU A 19 3.39 30.19 -2.91
N MET A 20 4.68 30.49 -3.07
CA MET A 20 5.51 29.91 -4.13
C MET A 20 5.87 28.44 -3.90
N LEU A 21 5.88 27.97 -2.65
CA LEU A 21 6.17 26.57 -2.31
C LEU A 21 4.96 25.64 -2.47
N VAL A 22 3.72 26.15 -2.35
CA VAL A 22 2.47 25.37 -2.52
C VAL A 22 2.39 24.59 -3.85
N PRO A 23 2.67 25.17 -5.03
CA PRO A 23 2.59 24.42 -6.30
C PRO A 23 3.63 23.29 -6.40
N VAL A 24 4.79 23.41 -5.75
CA VAL A 24 5.83 22.36 -5.74
C VAL A 24 5.36 21.13 -4.94
N LEU A 25 4.57 21.32 -3.89
CA LEU A 25 3.94 20.22 -3.14
C LEU A 25 2.85 19.51 -3.97
N GLY A 26 2.08 20.24 -4.77
CA GLY A 26 1.02 19.66 -5.61
C GLY A 26 1.53 18.83 -6.80
N MET A 27 2.74 19.09 -7.29
CA MET A 27 3.33 18.31 -8.39
C MET A 27 3.81 16.92 -7.95
N ALA A 28 4.08 16.71 -6.65
CA ALA A 28 4.52 15.42 -6.12
C ALA A 28 3.38 14.37 -6.08
N THR A 29 2.12 14.80 -5.90
CA THR A 29 0.98 13.88 -5.81
C THR A 29 0.49 13.40 -7.18
N ALA A 30 0.73 14.19 -8.24
CA ALA A 30 0.26 13.86 -9.59
C ALA A 30 0.93 12.59 -10.18
N GLN A 31 2.19 12.34 -9.85
CA GLN A 31 2.91 11.13 -10.30
C GLN A 31 2.41 9.88 -9.54
N GLU A 32 2.11 10.00 -8.25
CA GLU A 32 1.62 8.92 -7.41
C GLU A 32 0.24 8.43 -7.86
N ASP A 33 -0.67 9.34 -8.21
CA ASP A 33 -2.01 9.01 -8.70
C ASP A 33 -1.98 8.20 -10.00
N VAL A 34 -1.08 8.53 -10.94
CA VAL A 34 -0.96 7.78 -12.20
C VAL A 34 -0.49 6.34 -11.95
N ILE A 35 0.46 6.15 -11.03
CA ILE A 35 0.96 4.81 -10.68
C ILE A 35 -0.09 4.02 -9.90
N ALA A 36 -0.80 4.65 -8.97
CA ALA A 36 -1.87 4.01 -8.21
C ALA A 36 -3.00 3.53 -9.13
N VAL A 37 -3.43 4.37 -10.08
CA VAL A 37 -4.45 3.99 -11.09
C VAL A 37 -3.96 2.85 -11.97
N ALA A 38 -2.71 2.90 -12.45
CA ALA A 38 -2.15 1.83 -13.28
C ALA A 38 -2.04 0.51 -12.51
N ALA A 39 -1.64 0.56 -11.23
CA ALA A 39 -1.57 -0.60 -10.35
C ALA A 39 -2.96 -1.20 -10.09
N ASP A 40 -3.97 -0.36 -9.84
CA ASP A 40 -5.35 -0.81 -9.64
C ASP A 40 -5.91 -1.52 -10.89
N VAL A 41 -5.68 -0.95 -12.08
CA VAL A 41 -6.05 -1.56 -13.35
C VAL A 41 -5.36 -2.91 -13.55
N TYR A 42 -4.08 -3.02 -13.22
CA TYR A 42 -3.33 -4.26 -13.38
C TYR A 42 -3.75 -5.34 -12.38
N LEU A 43 -3.84 -5.00 -11.09
CA LEU A 43 -4.11 -5.94 -10.00
C LEU A 43 -5.56 -6.43 -9.99
N ASN A 44 -6.52 -5.61 -10.45
CA ASN A 44 -7.93 -6.00 -10.54
C ASN A 44 -8.32 -6.51 -11.94
N ASN A 45 -7.37 -6.70 -12.85
CA ASN A 45 -7.67 -7.24 -14.19
C ASN A 45 -8.11 -8.71 -14.09
N PRO A 46 -9.34 -9.07 -14.49
CA PRO A 46 -9.86 -10.43 -14.40
C PRO A 46 -9.09 -11.45 -15.26
N ASN A 47 -8.26 -10.97 -16.20
CA ASN A 47 -7.42 -11.83 -17.04
C ASN A 47 -6.03 -12.13 -16.43
N THR A 48 -5.69 -11.57 -15.27
CA THR A 48 -4.43 -11.93 -14.58
C THR A 48 -4.62 -13.17 -13.72
N ALA A 49 -3.95 -14.27 -14.09
CA ALA A 49 -4.20 -15.61 -13.53
C ALA A 49 -3.73 -15.84 -12.08
N PHE A 50 -3.03 -14.87 -11.46
CA PHE A 50 -2.39 -15.04 -10.15
C PHE A 50 -2.72 -13.93 -9.15
N ASN A 51 -3.70 -13.08 -9.46
CA ASN A 51 -4.15 -12.01 -8.57
C ASN A 51 -5.60 -12.23 -8.15
N MET A 52 -5.93 -11.81 -6.94
CA MET A 52 -7.29 -11.76 -6.42
C MET A 52 -7.43 -10.48 -5.61
N SER A 53 -8.54 -9.77 -5.80
CA SER A 53 -8.81 -8.56 -5.01
C SER A 53 -9.13 -8.93 -3.55
N SER A 54 -8.77 -8.07 -2.61
CA SER A 54 -9.04 -8.30 -1.19
C SER A 54 -10.53 -8.46 -0.88
N LYS A 55 -11.39 -7.79 -1.65
CA LYS A 55 -12.85 -7.91 -1.54
C LYS A 55 -13.32 -9.33 -1.88
N VAL A 56 -12.85 -9.89 -3.00
CA VAL A 56 -13.22 -11.25 -3.42
C VAL A 56 -12.68 -12.28 -2.43
N LEU A 57 -11.43 -12.11 -1.96
CA LEU A 57 -10.86 -12.99 -0.95
C LEU A 57 -11.73 -13.00 0.32
N MET A 58 -12.13 -11.83 0.81
CA MET A 58 -12.98 -11.72 2.00
C MET A 58 -14.33 -12.42 1.81
N GLU A 59 -14.98 -12.24 0.66
CA GLU A 59 -16.25 -12.92 0.34
C GLU A 59 -16.09 -14.44 0.33
N GLN A 60 -14.98 -14.96 -0.19
CA GLN A 60 -14.70 -16.40 -0.20
C GLN A 60 -14.35 -16.95 1.18
N MET A 61 -13.60 -16.19 2.00
CA MET A 61 -13.25 -16.58 3.37
C MET A 61 -14.47 -16.68 4.30
N LEU A 62 -15.56 -15.98 3.97
CA LEU A 62 -16.82 -16.02 4.72
C LEU A 62 -17.85 -17.02 4.14
N GLY A 63 -17.53 -17.66 3.01
CA GLY A 63 -18.40 -18.65 2.37
C GLY A 63 -18.27 -20.04 2.99
N ASP A 64 -19.04 -21.00 2.44
CA ASP A 64 -19.13 -22.37 2.97
C ASP A 64 -17.84 -23.20 2.75
N ASN A 65 -16.98 -22.78 1.81
CA ASN A 65 -15.72 -23.46 1.49
C ASN A 65 -14.58 -22.44 1.35
N PRO A 66 -14.04 -21.94 2.47
CA PRO A 66 -12.99 -20.92 2.45
C PRO A 66 -11.69 -21.50 1.87
N PRO A 67 -10.95 -20.72 1.06
CA PRO A 67 -9.67 -21.16 0.54
C PRO A 67 -8.62 -21.27 1.66
N LEU A 68 -7.67 -22.19 1.49
CA LEU A 68 -6.48 -22.23 2.35
C LEU A 68 -5.55 -21.07 1.97
N VAL A 69 -5.31 -20.15 2.92
CA VAL A 69 -4.37 -19.04 2.73
C VAL A 69 -3.01 -19.42 3.30
N ILE A 70 -1.99 -19.46 2.43
CA ILE A 70 -0.60 -19.73 2.84
C ILE A 70 0.21 -18.43 2.72
N SER A 71 0.81 -17.99 3.82
CA SER A 71 1.66 -16.79 3.84
C SER A 71 3.13 -17.16 3.72
N LEU A 72 3.76 -16.68 2.64
CA LEU A 72 5.18 -16.89 2.32
C LEU A 72 6.13 -15.92 3.02
N ARG A 73 5.59 -15.01 3.83
CA ARG A 73 6.34 -13.95 4.51
C ARG A 73 7.21 -14.55 5.62
N LYS A 74 8.16 -13.74 6.11
CA LYS A 74 8.92 -14.09 7.30
C LYS A 74 7.98 -14.28 8.50
N ALA A 75 8.37 -15.13 9.43
CA ALA A 75 7.54 -15.45 10.60
C ALA A 75 7.28 -14.22 11.47
N GLU A 76 8.25 -13.30 11.57
CA GLU A 76 8.10 -12.07 12.35
C GLU A 76 7.01 -11.16 11.76
N ASP A 77 7.00 -10.98 10.44
CA ASP A 77 5.98 -10.17 9.74
C ASP A 77 4.60 -10.81 9.80
N PHE A 78 4.54 -12.15 9.79
CA PHE A 78 3.30 -12.88 9.98
C PHE A 78 2.73 -12.69 11.39
N ALA A 79 3.59 -12.70 12.42
CA ALA A 79 3.19 -12.52 13.81
C ALA A 79 2.66 -11.11 14.11
N LEU A 80 3.14 -10.09 13.41
CA LEU A 80 2.63 -8.71 13.52
C LEU A 80 1.19 -8.58 13.02
N GLY A 81 0.81 -9.37 12.02
CA GLY A 81 -0.54 -9.36 11.46
C GLY A 81 -0.66 -10.20 10.19
N HIS A 82 -1.71 -11.00 10.10
CA HIS A 82 -2.00 -11.87 8.98
C HIS A 82 -3.51 -12.07 8.79
N VAL A 83 -3.90 -12.60 7.63
CA VAL A 83 -5.30 -12.98 7.35
C VAL A 83 -5.70 -14.08 8.33
N PRO A 84 -6.82 -13.94 9.07
CA PRO A 84 -7.27 -14.98 10.00
C PRO A 84 -7.39 -16.35 9.34
N GLY A 85 -6.87 -17.39 9.99
CA GLY A 85 -6.85 -18.75 9.46
C GLY A 85 -5.73 -19.05 8.46
N ALA A 86 -4.89 -18.07 8.11
CA ALA A 86 -3.71 -18.31 7.27
C ALA A 86 -2.66 -19.15 7.99
N VAL A 87 -1.90 -19.94 7.22
CA VAL A 87 -0.74 -20.71 7.70
C VAL A 87 0.53 -20.06 7.18
N ASN A 88 1.50 -19.79 8.07
CA ASN A 88 2.81 -19.31 7.63
C ASN A 88 3.68 -20.48 7.18
N MET A 89 4.15 -20.43 5.95
CA MET A 89 5.10 -21.40 5.40
C MET A 89 6.05 -20.69 4.47
N SER A 90 7.34 -20.78 4.76
CA SER A 90 8.36 -20.14 3.93
C SER A 90 8.45 -20.81 2.56
N PHE A 91 8.99 -20.09 1.57
CA PHE A 91 9.19 -20.64 0.24
C PHE A 91 10.11 -21.89 0.25
N GLY A 92 11.10 -21.95 1.15
CA GLY A 92 12.01 -23.11 1.25
C GLY A 92 11.29 -24.37 1.75
N THR A 93 10.44 -24.21 2.77
CA THR A 93 9.69 -25.32 3.39
C THR A 93 8.54 -25.84 2.52
N LEU A 94 8.04 -25.01 1.60
CA LEU A 94 6.92 -25.39 0.72
C LEU A 94 7.25 -26.52 -0.24
N PHE A 95 8.50 -26.60 -0.72
CA PHE A 95 8.91 -27.58 -1.73
C PHE A 95 9.64 -28.79 -1.12
N GLU A 96 9.58 -28.95 0.20
CA GLU A 96 10.09 -30.16 0.85
C GLU A 96 9.18 -31.36 0.54
N SER A 97 9.77 -32.55 0.47
CA SER A 97 9.06 -33.78 0.11
C SER A 97 7.89 -34.09 1.06
N ALA A 98 8.02 -33.74 2.35
CA ALA A 98 6.95 -33.90 3.34
C ALA A 98 5.75 -32.96 3.09
N SER A 99 5.98 -31.80 2.46
CA SER A 99 4.93 -30.82 2.11
C SER A 99 4.24 -31.16 0.80
N LEU A 100 4.90 -31.93 -0.07
CA LEU A 100 4.42 -32.30 -1.41
C LEU A 100 3.76 -33.69 -1.49
N SER A 101 3.77 -34.47 -0.41
CA SER A 101 3.12 -35.78 -0.40
C SER A 101 1.60 -35.62 -0.33
N ALA A 102 0.97 -35.49 -1.50
CA ALA A 102 -0.45 -35.66 -1.72
C ALA A 102 -0.78 -37.15 -1.94
#